data_AF-A0A520KVR7-F1
#
_entry.id   AF-A0A520KVR7-F1
#
_cell.length_a   1.000
_cell.length_b   1.000
_cell.length_c   1.000
_cell.angle_alpha   90.00
_cell.angle_beta   90.00
_cell.angle_gamma   90.00
#
_symmetry.space_group_name_H-M   'P 1'
#
loop_
_entity.id
_entity.type
_entity.pdbx_description
1 polymer ?
#
loop_
_entity_poly.entity_id
_entity_poly.type
_entity_poly.pdbx_seq_one_letter_code
_entity_poly.pdbx_strand_id
1 'polypeptide(L)'
;MNMICLGCSCLCDDIECEIGEEIKVGNACLRGFRRIDSINENRLTPRVERKEENIDDTIKSAAKLLEEAKNPIIFGPENSTLETEKEAIELAKKAGAIIDNMSSFGYSGYLVEKIFRKEVNTCTLDETRDDCDVSIYWGCDPMSSHPRMMSRYSYYPRGKNRQRGWEQDRDAISIDVRRSLTAEICDKFIKVPPGRDFELMKAFKDVLSGKIPKFGDKKSIMKIGNLIKKAEFGVLFTGLGLNYSINHIDDFIDLVKDTGFRLQPIIEGIGLNKLLFDETGHVNKINYKDKSYGIENN
;
A
#
# COMPACT_ATOMS: atom_id res chain seq x y z
N MET A 1 -15.48 -17.62 15.70
CA MET A 1 -15.26 -16.18 15.99
C MET A 1 -15.06 -15.46 14.67
N ASN A 2 -15.60 -14.25 14.52
CA ASN A 2 -15.29 -13.38 13.37
C ASN A 2 -14.10 -12.49 13.73
N MET A 3 -13.14 -12.36 12.82
CA MET A 3 -11.94 -11.56 13.03
C MET A 3 -11.51 -10.80 11.79
N ILE A 4 -10.72 -9.74 12.00
CA ILE A 4 -10.05 -9.01 10.93
C ILE A 4 -8.73 -9.73 10.60
N CYS A 5 -8.53 -10.04 9.32
CA CYS A 5 -7.30 -10.63 8.81
C CYS A 5 -6.14 -9.63 8.88
N LEU A 6 -5.06 -10.01 9.58
CA LEU A 6 -3.82 -9.22 9.66
C LEU A 6 -2.76 -9.68 8.64
N GLY A 7 -3.18 -10.37 7.57
CA GLY A 7 -2.27 -10.95 6.58
C GLY A 7 -1.64 -9.92 5.63
N CYS A 8 -2.40 -8.91 5.22
CA CYS A 8 -1.99 -7.78 4.38
C CYS A 8 -2.92 -6.58 4.63
N SER A 9 -2.72 -5.45 3.94
CA SER A 9 -3.52 -4.24 4.15
C SER A 9 -4.94 -4.29 3.59
N CYS A 10 -5.39 -5.42 3.02
CA CYS A 10 -6.81 -5.60 2.69
C CYS A 10 -7.72 -5.69 3.92
N LEU A 11 -7.17 -6.04 5.09
CA LEU A 11 -7.90 -6.08 6.37
C LEU A 11 -9.27 -6.79 6.26
N CYS A 12 -9.29 -7.99 5.65
CA CYS A 12 -10.54 -8.70 5.45
C CYS A 12 -11.23 -8.99 6.79
N ASP A 13 -12.42 -8.43 7.00
CA ASP A 13 -13.25 -8.49 8.20
C ASP A 13 -14.28 -9.65 8.19
N ASP A 14 -14.24 -10.51 7.18
CA ASP A 14 -15.15 -11.65 7.00
C ASP A 14 -14.46 -13.00 7.30
N ILE A 15 -13.38 -12.99 8.10
CA ILE A 15 -12.68 -14.22 8.46
C ILE A 15 -13.41 -14.92 9.61
N GLU A 16 -13.82 -16.15 9.33
CA GLU A 16 -14.37 -17.07 10.31
C GLU A 16 -13.24 -17.94 10.86
N CYS A 17 -13.09 -17.99 12.18
CA CYS A 17 -12.01 -18.73 12.82
C CYS A 17 -12.52 -19.52 14.04
N GLU A 18 -12.13 -20.78 14.13
CA GLU A 18 -12.31 -21.63 15.30
C GLU A 18 -10.93 -22.11 15.77
N ILE A 19 -10.58 -21.77 17.01
CA ILE A 19 -9.31 -22.15 17.65
C ILE A 19 -9.62 -23.22 18.69
N GLY A 20 -9.36 -24.48 18.35
CA GLY A 20 -9.42 -25.62 19.25
C GLY A 20 -8.09 -26.39 19.25
N GLU A 21 -8.15 -27.72 19.35
CA GLU A 21 -6.98 -28.57 19.06
C GLU A 21 -6.50 -28.42 17.61
N GLU A 22 -7.44 -28.21 16.69
CA GLU A 22 -7.19 -27.83 15.30
C GLU A 22 -7.66 -26.39 15.04
N ILE A 23 -6.92 -25.66 14.20
CA ILE A 23 -7.29 -24.32 13.74
C ILE A 23 -8.08 -24.46 12.44
N LYS A 24 -9.34 -24.01 12.45
CA LYS A 24 -10.18 -23.95 11.25
C LYS A 24 -10.40 -22.50 10.87
N VAL A 25 -10.14 -22.18 9.60
CA VAL A 25 -10.28 -20.82 9.07
C VAL A 25 -11.09 -20.83 7.79
N GLY A 26 -12.20 -20.07 7.78
CA GLY A 26 -13.01 -19.78 6.61
C GLY A 26 -12.62 -18.44 5.97
N ASN A 27 -12.87 -18.30 4.67
CA ASN A 27 -12.71 -17.08 3.86
C ASN A 27 -11.29 -16.48 3.74
N ALA A 28 -10.30 -16.93 4.54
CA ALA A 28 -8.93 -16.45 4.43
C ALA A 28 -8.26 -16.93 3.13
N CYS A 29 -7.47 -16.07 2.50
CA CYS A 29 -6.51 -16.52 1.48
C CYS A 29 -5.35 -17.27 2.15
N LEU A 30 -4.49 -17.92 1.35
CA LEU A 30 -3.34 -18.67 1.86
C LEU A 30 -2.44 -17.84 2.80
N ARG A 31 -2.19 -16.56 2.48
CA ARG A 31 -1.38 -15.65 3.33
C ARG A 31 -2.05 -15.40 4.68
N GLY A 32 -3.36 -15.13 4.69
CA GLY A 32 -4.13 -14.93 5.92
C GLY A 32 -4.22 -16.20 6.76
N PHE A 33 -4.52 -17.34 6.12
CA PHE A 33 -4.57 -18.64 6.75
C PHE A 33 -3.25 -18.98 7.45
N ARG A 34 -2.12 -18.89 6.75
CA ARG A 34 -0.80 -19.21 7.33
C ARG A 34 -0.42 -18.32 8.51
N ARG A 35 -0.86 -17.06 8.52
CA ARG A 35 -0.63 -16.18 9.67
C ARG A 35 -1.42 -16.61 10.91
N ILE A 36 -2.63 -17.16 10.74
CA ILE A 36 -3.47 -17.67 11.83
C ILE A 36 -3.00 -19.06 12.28
N ASP A 37 -2.73 -19.95 11.33
CA ASP A 37 -2.28 -21.33 11.53
C ASP A 37 -0.97 -21.39 12.34
N SER A 38 -0.04 -20.47 12.09
CA SER A 38 1.25 -20.39 12.78
C SER A 38 1.21 -19.65 14.13
N ILE A 39 0.03 -19.49 14.77
CA ILE A 39 -0.11 -18.67 16.00
C ILE A 39 0.74 -19.16 17.17
N ASN A 40 1.01 -20.47 17.24
CA ASN A 40 1.78 -21.11 18.31
C ASN A 40 3.14 -21.65 17.84
N GLU A 41 3.56 -21.35 16.61
CA GLU A 41 4.80 -21.86 16.04
C GLU A 41 5.95 -20.85 16.16
N ASN A 42 7.17 -21.33 16.41
CA ASN A 42 8.41 -20.56 16.33
C ASN A 42 8.39 -19.21 17.06
N ARG A 43 7.75 -19.14 18.23
CA ARG A 43 7.67 -17.92 19.04
C ARG A 43 8.99 -17.63 19.74
N LEU A 44 9.51 -16.42 19.54
CA LEU A 44 10.76 -15.97 20.17
C LEU A 44 10.54 -15.71 21.66
N THR A 45 11.53 -16.09 22.46
CA THR A 45 11.63 -15.70 23.88
C THR A 45 12.41 -14.40 24.04
N PRO A 46 12.13 -13.57 25.06
CA PRO A 46 12.92 -12.38 25.34
C PRO A 46 14.40 -12.71 25.55
N ARG A 47 15.29 -11.95 24.91
CA ARG A 47 16.74 -12.20 24.93
C ARG A 47 17.55 -10.92 25.03
N VAL A 48 18.64 -10.96 25.80
CA VAL A 48 19.69 -9.94 25.87
C VAL A 48 21.01 -10.59 25.46
N GLU A 49 21.70 -10.02 24.46
CA GLU A 49 22.96 -10.59 23.94
C GLU A 49 22.87 -12.11 23.61
N ARG A 50 21.76 -12.51 22.99
CA ARG A 50 21.41 -13.90 22.63
C ARG A 50 21.11 -14.85 23.81
N LYS A 51 21.19 -14.39 25.05
CA LYS A 51 20.80 -15.13 26.25
C LYS A 51 19.34 -14.90 26.57
N GLU A 52 18.65 -15.97 26.94
CA GLU A 52 17.25 -15.90 27.36
C GLU A 52 17.15 -15.26 28.75
N GLU A 53 16.25 -14.30 28.89
CA GLU A 53 16.01 -13.53 30.11
C GLU A 53 14.51 -13.36 30.31
N ASN A 54 14.09 -12.96 31.52
CA ASN A 54 12.69 -12.60 31.73
C ASN A 54 12.35 -11.28 31.02
N ILE A 55 11.06 -11.07 30.77
CA ILE A 55 10.56 -9.92 30.01
C ILE A 55 10.87 -8.58 30.69
N ASP A 56 10.76 -8.51 32.02
CA ASP A 56 10.97 -7.27 32.77
C ASP A 56 12.43 -6.81 32.69
N ASP A 57 13.38 -7.74 32.82
CA ASP A 57 14.79 -7.42 32.73
C ASP A 57 15.21 -7.09 31.29
N THR A 58 14.61 -7.76 30.29
CA THR A 58 14.80 -7.41 28.88
C THR A 58 14.31 -5.99 28.57
N ILE A 59 13.15 -5.58 29.12
CA ILE A 59 12.62 -4.22 28.98
C ILE A 59 13.55 -3.20 29.64
N LYS A 60 14.08 -3.47 30.85
CA LYS A 60 15.04 -2.58 31.52
C LYS A 60 16.32 -2.41 30.70
N SER A 61 16.85 -3.49 30.13
CA SER A 61 18.02 -3.43 29.25
C SER A 61 17.75 -2.60 28.00
N ALA A 62 16.59 -2.79 27.35
CA ALA A 62 16.20 -1.99 26.19
C ALA A 62 16.04 -0.50 26.53
N ALA A 63 15.42 -0.18 27.67
CA ALA A 63 15.28 1.20 28.16
C ALA A 63 16.65 1.86 28.39
N LYS A 64 17.59 1.15 29.03
CA LYS A 64 18.95 1.65 29.23
C LYS A 64 19.67 1.95 27.91
N LEU A 65 19.52 1.09 26.90
CA LEU A 65 20.09 1.33 25.57
C LEU A 65 19.50 2.58 24.90
N LEU A 66 18.19 2.80 25.05
CA LEU A 66 17.53 4.01 24.53
C LEU A 66 17.99 5.27 25.26
N GLU A 67 18.18 5.23 26.58
CA GLU A 67 18.65 6.36 27.39
C GLU A 67 20.11 6.74 27.09
N GLU A 68 20.98 5.75 26.86
CA GLU A 68 22.40 5.97 26.55
C GLU A 68 22.63 6.37 25.08
N ALA A 69 21.65 6.15 24.21
CA ALA A 69 21.75 6.44 22.79
C ALA A 69 21.80 7.94 22.52
N LYS A 70 22.77 8.38 21.70
CA LYS A 70 22.89 9.79 21.30
C LYS A 70 21.80 10.22 20.31
N ASN A 71 21.40 9.33 19.41
CA ASN A 71 20.38 9.56 18.37
C ASN A 71 19.54 8.27 18.21
N PRO A 72 18.65 7.96 19.17
CA PRO A 72 17.82 6.76 19.10
C PRO A 72 16.81 6.84 17.94
N ILE A 73 16.49 5.68 17.36
CA ILE A 73 15.47 5.54 16.32
C ILE A 73 14.49 4.44 16.73
N ILE A 74 13.20 4.74 16.66
CA ILE A 74 12.10 3.78 16.78
C ILE A 74 11.56 3.56 15.37
N PHE A 75 11.81 2.37 14.82
CA PHE A 75 11.48 2.05 13.44
C PHE A 75 10.54 0.85 13.35
N GLY A 76 9.52 0.94 12.50
CA GLY A 76 8.68 -0.21 12.14
C GLY A 76 7.46 -0.55 13.03
N PRO A 77 6.88 0.35 13.85
CA PRO A 77 5.76 -0.03 14.71
C PRO A 77 4.45 -0.30 13.94
N GLU A 78 4.38 -0.01 12.63
CA GLU A 78 3.16 0.05 11.80
C GLU A 78 2.40 -1.28 11.57
N ASN A 79 2.91 -2.39 12.11
CA ASN A 79 2.26 -3.71 12.07
C ASN A 79 1.66 -4.09 13.43
N SER A 80 1.41 -3.09 14.28
CA SER A 80 0.79 -3.22 15.60
C SER A 80 -0.59 -2.54 15.61
N THR A 81 -1.25 -2.47 16.77
CA THR A 81 -2.49 -1.70 16.89
C THR A 81 -2.18 -0.20 17.00
N LEU A 82 -3.18 0.64 16.71
CA LEU A 82 -3.05 2.10 16.83
C LEU A 82 -2.71 2.53 18.27
N GLU A 83 -3.13 1.78 19.29
CA GLU A 83 -2.75 2.02 20.69
C GLU A 83 -1.24 1.83 20.88
N THR A 84 -0.67 0.75 20.37
CA THR A 84 0.78 0.51 20.43
C THR A 84 1.55 1.58 19.66
N GLU A 85 1.06 1.98 18.48
CA GLU A 85 1.70 3.04 17.69
C GLU A 85 1.69 4.39 18.42
N LYS A 86 0.60 4.73 19.13
CA LYS A 86 0.54 5.93 19.98
C LYS A 86 1.55 5.87 21.12
N GLU A 87 1.66 4.74 21.80
CA GLU A 87 2.68 4.55 22.85
C GLU A 87 4.10 4.64 22.30
N ALA A 88 4.33 4.15 21.08
CA ALA A 88 5.62 4.29 20.39
C ALA A 88 5.96 5.75 20.08
N ILE A 89 4.96 6.55 19.68
CA ILE A 89 5.10 8.00 19.50
C ILE A 89 5.46 8.69 20.82
N GLU A 90 4.75 8.39 21.91
CA GLU A 90 5.05 8.97 23.23
C GLU A 90 6.43 8.56 23.75
N LEU A 91 6.84 7.31 23.53
CA LEU A 91 8.19 6.85 23.82
C LEU A 91 9.24 7.62 23.01
N ALA A 92 8.99 7.86 21.71
CA ALA A 92 9.89 8.62 20.85
C ALA A 92 10.06 10.05 21.35
N LYS A 93 8.96 10.71 21.76
CA LYS A 93 9.01 12.05 22.36
C LYS A 93 9.86 12.07 23.63
N LYS A 94 9.60 11.14 24.55
CA LYS A 94 10.30 11.05 25.84
C LYS A 94 11.80 10.79 25.65
N ALA A 95 12.15 9.94 24.69
CA ALA A 95 13.53 9.58 24.42
C ALA A 95 14.28 10.59 23.52
N GLY A 96 13.58 11.60 22.96
CA GLY A 96 14.17 12.44 21.90
C GLY A 96 14.61 11.59 20.71
N ALA A 97 13.81 10.60 20.34
CA ALA A 97 14.11 9.67 19.26
C ALA A 97 13.54 10.16 17.92
N ILE A 98 14.09 9.58 16.85
CA ILE A 98 13.45 9.62 15.54
C ILE A 98 12.42 8.49 15.48
N ILE A 99 11.19 8.77 15.05
CA ILE A 99 10.20 7.74 14.72
C ILE A 99 9.99 7.68 13.22
N ASP A 100 10.08 6.48 12.66
CA ASP A 100 9.98 6.26 11.22
C ASP A 100 9.43 4.86 10.88
N ASN A 101 9.04 4.67 9.63
CA ASN A 101 8.48 3.42 9.14
C ASN A 101 8.84 3.12 7.68
N MET A 102 8.36 1.98 7.15
CA MET A 102 8.63 1.56 5.78
C MET A 102 8.14 2.55 4.71
N SER A 103 7.25 3.49 5.05
CA SER A 103 6.78 4.52 4.12
C SER A 103 7.88 5.53 3.72
N SER A 104 8.98 5.60 4.48
CA SER A 104 10.14 6.44 4.15
C SER A 104 10.95 5.91 2.97
N PHE A 105 10.72 4.66 2.56
CA PHE A 105 11.34 4.07 1.38
C PHE A 105 10.59 4.42 0.09
N GLY A 106 11.31 5.04 -0.84
CA GLY A 106 10.75 5.49 -2.12
C GLY A 106 9.78 6.66 -1.93
N TYR A 107 8.69 6.64 -2.69
CA TYR A 107 7.69 7.71 -2.78
C TYR A 107 6.37 7.40 -2.06
N SER A 108 6.26 6.25 -1.38
CA SER A 108 5.03 5.81 -0.72
C SER A 108 4.56 6.82 0.33
N GLY A 109 5.46 7.28 1.22
CA GLY A 109 5.13 8.30 2.21
C GLY A 109 4.71 9.62 1.58
N TYR A 110 5.41 10.07 0.53
CA TYR A 110 5.05 11.29 -0.20
C TYR A 110 3.63 11.19 -0.77
N LEU A 111 3.29 10.06 -1.40
CA LEU A 111 1.97 9.82 -1.96
C LEU A 111 0.87 9.79 -0.89
N VAL A 112 1.12 9.13 0.24
CA VAL A 112 0.20 9.10 1.39
C VAL A 112 -0.03 10.50 1.93
N GLU A 113 1.03 11.29 2.10
CA GLU A 113 0.92 12.66 2.59
C GLU A 113 0.07 13.51 1.65
N LYS A 114 0.26 13.40 0.33
CA LYS A 114 -0.57 14.10 -0.68
C LYS A 114 -2.04 13.68 -0.62
N ILE A 115 -2.34 12.41 -0.34
CA ILE A 115 -3.69 11.92 -0.12
C ILE A 115 -4.29 12.55 1.15
N PHE A 116 -3.56 12.57 2.27
CA PHE A 116 -4.03 13.18 3.52
C PHE A 116 -4.24 14.69 3.40
N ARG A 117 -3.41 15.39 2.61
CA ARG A 117 -3.59 16.80 2.25
C ARG A 117 -4.72 17.04 1.24
N LYS A 118 -5.36 15.99 0.72
CA LYS A 118 -6.42 16.05 -0.30
C LYS A 118 -5.96 16.69 -1.62
N GLU A 119 -4.67 16.55 -1.94
CA GLU A 119 -4.08 17.04 -3.19
C GLU A 119 -4.23 16.02 -4.34
N VAL A 120 -4.60 14.78 -4.01
CA VAL A 120 -4.86 13.69 -4.95
C VAL A 120 -6.17 13.00 -4.57
N ASN A 121 -7.03 12.77 -5.55
CA ASN A 121 -8.28 12.06 -5.33
C ASN A 121 -8.01 10.58 -5.07
N THR A 122 -8.60 10.05 -3.99
CA THR A 122 -8.58 8.62 -3.63
C THR A 122 -10.01 8.11 -3.46
N CYS A 123 -10.18 6.82 -3.22
CA CYS A 123 -11.47 6.20 -2.96
C CYS A 123 -11.32 5.01 -2.01
N THR A 124 -12.42 4.62 -1.38
CA THR A 124 -12.51 3.39 -0.60
C THR A 124 -12.52 2.15 -1.51
N LEU A 125 -12.20 0.99 -0.92
CA LEU A 125 -12.34 -0.29 -1.62
C LEU A 125 -13.81 -0.64 -1.91
N ASP A 126 -14.76 -0.13 -1.12
CA ASP A 126 -16.19 -0.29 -1.37
C ASP A 126 -16.67 0.57 -2.55
N GLU A 127 -16.21 1.82 -2.69
CA GLU A 127 -16.48 2.61 -3.90
C GLU A 127 -15.87 1.95 -5.14
N THR A 128 -14.68 1.37 -5.02
CA THR A 128 -14.10 0.57 -6.10
C THR A 128 -15.02 -0.61 -6.46
N ARG A 129 -15.48 -1.35 -5.44
CA ARG A 129 -16.42 -2.45 -5.65
C ARG A 129 -17.67 -1.96 -6.34
N ASP A 130 -18.25 -0.87 -5.91
CA ASP A 130 -19.59 -0.49 -6.32
C ASP A 130 -19.63 0.23 -7.67
N ASP A 131 -18.59 0.99 -8.00
CA ASP A 131 -18.60 1.94 -9.10
C ASP A 131 -17.50 1.74 -10.15
N CYS A 132 -16.38 1.08 -9.85
CA CYS A 132 -15.24 1.03 -10.77
C CYS A 132 -15.54 0.28 -12.08
N ASP A 133 -15.40 0.94 -13.23
CA ASP A 133 -15.46 0.34 -14.55
C ASP A 133 -14.08 0.15 -15.20
N VAL A 134 -13.07 0.93 -14.82
CA VAL A 134 -11.71 0.77 -15.34
C VAL A 134 -10.69 0.72 -14.21
N SER A 135 -10.07 -0.45 -14.02
CA SER A 135 -8.98 -0.66 -13.06
C SER A 135 -7.63 -0.73 -13.75
N ILE A 136 -6.67 0.08 -13.30
CA ILE A 136 -5.27 0.00 -13.73
C ILE A 136 -4.42 -0.45 -12.56
N TYR A 137 -3.74 -1.59 -12.70
CA TYR A 137 -2.75 -2.09 -11.75
C TYR A 137 -1.34 -1.74 -12.25
N TRP A 138 -0.76 -0.65 -11.76
CA TRP A 138 0.55 -0.16 -12.20
C TRP A 138 1.63 -0.47 -11.15
N GLY A 139 2.59 -1.31 -11.53
CA GLY A 139 3.70 -1.69 -10.67
C GLY A 139 3.25 -2.44 -9.42
N CYS A 140 2.12 -3.13 -9.50
CA CYS A 140 1.58 -3.94 -8.41
C CYS A 140 1.06 -5.30 -8.90
N ASP A 141 1.16 -6.30 -8.02
CA ASP A 141 0.66 -7.65 -8.22
C ASP A 141 -0.22 -8.05 -7.03
N PRO A 142 -1.45 -7.50 -6.91
CA PRO A 142 -2.38 -7.84 -5.83
C PRO A 142 -2.69 -9.33 -5.74
N MET A 143 -2.72 -10.08 -6.84
CA MET A 143 -2.93 -11.54 -6.76
C MET A 143 -1.88 -12.26 -5.91
N SER A 144 -0.65 -11.76 -5.89
CA SER A 144 0.44 -12.29 -5.05
C SER A 144 0.49 -11.63 -3.66
N SER A 145 0.34 -10.30 -3.62
CA SER A 145 0.57 -9.51 -2.40
C SER A 145 -0.68 -9.30 -1.53
N HIS A 146 -1.84 -9.14 -2.17
CA HIS A 146 -3.14 -8.78 -1.60
C HIS A 146 -4.24 -9.70 -2.18
N PRO A 147 -4.18 -11.02 -1.96
CA PRO A 147 -4.82 -11.99 -2.85
C PRO A 147 -6.34 -11.90 -2.96
N ARG A 148 -7.01 -11.30 -1.97
CA ARG A 148 -8.47 -11.09 -1.98
C ARG A 148 -8.90 -9.73 -2.55
N MET A 149 -7.97 -8.85 -2.90
CA MET A 149 -8.31 -7.50 -3.36
C MET A 149 -9.11 -7.51 -4.67
N MET A 150 -8.73 -8.36 -5.62
CA MET A 150 -9.44 -8.47 -6.90
C MET A 150 -10.77 -9.23 -6.76
N SER A 151 -10.82 -10.26 -5.91
CA SER A 151 -12.04 -11.05 -5.71
C SER A 151 -13.09 -10.34 -4.86
N ARG A 152 -12.67 -9.49 -3.92
CA ARG A 152 -13.57 -8.83 -2.99
C ARG A 152 -13.92 -7.40 -3.38
N TYR A 153 -13.03 -6.69 -4.06
CA TYR A 153 -13.19 -5.25 -4.28
C TYR A 153 -13.01 -4.78 -5.72
N SER A 154 -11.93 -5.14 -6.42
CA SER A 154 -11.55 -4.39 -7.63
C SER A 154 -11.95 -4.99 -8.98
N TYR A 155 -12.14 -6.31 -9.10
CA TYR A 155 -12.41 -6.92 -10.41
C TYR A 155 -13.62 -7.84 -10.41
N TYR A 156 -13.58 -8.96 -9.69
CA TYR A 156 -14.65 -9.96 -9.76
C TYR A 156 -16.00 -9.60 -9.10
N PRO A 157 -16.09 -8.77 -8.04
CA PRO A 157 -17.36 -8.58 -7.36
C PRO A 157 -18.38 -7.83 -8.23
N ARG A 158 -19.66 -8.21 -8.11
CA ARG A 158 -20.77 -7.41 -8.66
C ARG A 158 -21.01 -6.23 -7.72
N GLY A 159 -20.75 -5.04 -8.22
CA GLY A 159 -20.91 -3.78 -7.51
C GLY A 159 -22.29 -3.19 -7.67
N LYS A 160 -22.70 -2.27 -6.78
CA LYS A 160 -23.98 -1.54 -6.88
C LYS A 160 -24.29 -1.06 -8.32
N ASN A 161 -23.32 -0.46 -9.00
CA ASN A 161 -23.45 0.06 -10.37
C ASN A 161 -22.70 -0.80 -11.42
N ARG A 162 -22.22 -1.99 -11.02
CA ARG A 162 -21.47 -2.94 -11.84
C ARG A 162 -22.08 -4.35 -11.73
N GLN A 163 -23.39 -4.42 -11.96
CA GLN A 163 -24.19 -5.63 -11.74
C GLN A 163 -24.01 -6.70 -12.81
N ARG A 164 -23.50 -6.36 -14.00
CA ARG A 164 -23.21 -7.33 -15.07
C ARG A 164 -21.86 -8.03 -14.86
N GLY A 165 -21.07 -7.61 -13.87
CA GLY A 165 -19.84 -8.27 -13.45
C GLY A 165 -18.64 -7.89 -14.31
N TRP A 166 -17.52 -8.55 -14.06
CA TRP A 166 -16.25 -8.31 -14.76
C TRP A 166 -16.32 -8.64 -16.25
N GLU A 167 -17.27 -9.48 -16.66
CA GLU A 167 -17.45 -9.91 -18.04
C GLU A 167 -17.93 -8.79 -18.98
N GLN A 168 -18.55 -7.74 -18.42
CA GLN A 168 -19.17 -6.66 -19.22
C GLN A 168 -18.98 -5.26 -18.65
N ASP A 169 -18.93 -5.10 -17.33
CA ASP A 169 -18.91 -3.79 -16.67
C ASP A 169 -17.51 -3.31 -16.31
N ARG A 170 -16.48 -4.15 -16.44
CA ARG A 170 -15.14 -3.82 -15.97
C ARG A 170 -14.05 -4.14 -16.96
N ASP A 171 -13.15 -3.19 -17.15
CA ASP A 171 -11.87 -3.38 -17.81
C ASP A 171 -10.75 -3.42 -16.76
N ALA A 172 -9.96 -4.50 -16.76
CA ALA A 172 -8.73 -4.58 -15.98
C ALA A 172 -7.49 -4.44 -16.88
N ILE A 173 -6.57 -3.56 -16.48
CA ILE A 173 -5.33 -3.27 -17.17
C ILE A 173 -4.17 -3.48 -16.20
N SER A 174 -3.14 -4.21 -16.60
CA SER A 174 -1.89 -4.33 -15.84
C SER A 174 -0.76 -3.61 -16.57
N ILE A 175 0.06 -2.88 -15.81
CA ILE A 175 1.29 -2.26 -16.28
C ILE A 175 2.40 -2.70 -15.32
N ASP A 176 3.31 -3.53 -15.81
CA ASP A 176 4.33 -4.16 -14.96
C ASP A 176 5.58 -4.49 -15.81
N VAL A 177 6.72 -4.67 -15.16
CA VAL A 177 7.98 -5.08 -15.80
C VAL A 177 7.99 -6.55 -16.22
N ARG A 178 7.09 -7.36 -15.63
CA ARG A 178 6.91 -8.78 -15.92
C ARG A 178 5.43 -9.12 -16.06
N ARG A 179 5.12 -10.26 -16.67
CA ARG A 179 3.75 -10.78 -16.67
C ARG A 179 3.50 -11.46 -15.31
N SER A 180 2.90 -10.72 -14.39
CA SER A 180 2.58 -11.15 -13.02
C SER A 180 1.27 -11.94 -12.97
N LEU A 181 0.90 -12.53 -11.82
CA LEU A 181 -0.37 -13.25 -11.67
C LEU A 181 -1.56 -12.30 -11.91
N THR A 182 -1.44 -11.05 -11.49
CA THR A 182 -2.43 -10.01 -11.82
C THR A 182 -2.49 -9.75 -13.33
N ALA A 183 -1.35 -9.67 -14.01
CA ALA A 183 -1.30 -9.47 -15.47
C ALA A 183 -1.83 -10.67 -16.28
N GLU A 184 -1.84 -11.88 -15.71
CA GLU A 184 -2.51 -13.05 -16.31
C GLU A 184 -4.04 -12.92 -16.28
N ILE A 185 -4.59 -12.23 -15.28
CA ILE A 185 -6.03 -11.99 -15.13
C ILE A 185 -6.49 -10.80 -15.98
N CYS A 186 -5.67 -9.77 -16.10
CA CYS A 186 -6.02 -8.57 -16.86
C CYS A 186 -6.05 -8.86 -18.37
N ASP A 187 -7.13 -8.48 -19.04
CA ASP A 187 -7.26 -8.61 -20.50
C ASP A 187 -6.24 -7.77 -21.28
N LYS A 188 -5.67 -6.75 -20.64
CA LYS A 188 -4.78 -5.77 -21.23
C LYS A 188 -3.53 -5.66 -20.38
N PHE A 189 -2.38 -5.82 -21.02
CA PHE A 189 -1.09 -5.77 -20.35
C PHE A 189 -0.10 -4.89 -21.13
N ILE A 190 0.52 -3.94 -20.45
CA ILE A 190 1.69 -3.21 -20.95
C ILE A 190 2.91 -3.68 -20.17
N LYS A 191 3.86 -4.29 -20.88
CA LYS A 191 5.18 -4.57 -20.32
C LYS A 191 6.05 -3.31 -20.40
N VAL A 192 6.24 -2.63 -19.27
CA VAL A 192 7.14 -1.46 -19.19
C VAL A 192 8.55 -1.93 -18.86
N PRO A 193 9.62 -1.48 -19.56
CA PRO A 193 10.97 -1.81 -19.13
C PRO A 193 11.30 -1.16 -17.78
N PRO A 194 12.13 -1.78 -16.92
CA PRO A 194 12.54 -1.19 -15.64
C PRO A 194 13.09 0.23 -15.80
N GLY A 195 12.60 1.15 -14.96
CA GLY A 195 13.01 2.56 -14.96
C GLY A 195 12.46 3.40 -16.11
N ARG A 196 11.48 2.89 -16.89
CA ARG A 196 10.89 3.60 -18.03
C ARG A 196 9.43 4.02 -17.81
N ASP A 197 8.97 4.01 -16.55
CA ASP A 197 7.62 4.42 -16.18
C ASP A 197 7.33 5.88 -16.55
N PHE A 198 8.32 6.77 -16.41
CA PHE A 198 8.18 8.18 -16.76
C PHE A 198 7.89 8.40 -18.26
N GLU A 199 8.56 7.68 -19.16
CA GLU A 199 8.24 7.77 -20.58
C GLU A 199 6.88 7.18 -20.93
N LEU A 200 6.44 6.15 -20.20
CA LEU A 200 5.10 5.62 -20.34
C LEU A 200 4.05 6.64 -19.85
N MET A 201 4.29 7.35 -18.76
CA MET A 201 3.43 8.44 -18.30
C MET A 201 3.29 9.53 -19.36
N LYS A 202 4.41 9.97 -19.95
CA LYS A 202 4.40 10.95 -21.05
C LYS A 202 3.64 10.44 -22.27
N ALA A 203 3.76 9.16 -22.61
CA ALA A 203 3.01 8.54 -23.69
C ALA A 203 1.49 8.56 -23.41
N PHE A 204 1.06 8.32 -22.16
CA PHE A 204 -0.34 8.48 -21.79
C PHE A 204 -0.79 9.96 -21.84
N LYS A 205 0.00 10.91 -21.35
CA LYS A 205 -0.28 12.36 -21.49
C LYS A 205 -0.41 12.80 -22.95
N ASP A 206 0.43 12.26 -23.85
CA ASP A 206 0.29 12.47 -25.30
C ASP A 206 -1.09 12.00 -25.79
N VAL A 207 -1.50 10.76 -25.47
CA VAL A 207 -2.82 10.25 -25.88
C VAL A 207 -3.98 11.06 -25.29
N LEU A 208 -3.90 11.44 -24.01
CA LEU A 208 -4.93 12.25 -23.36
C LEU A 208 -5.10 13.61 -24.05
N SER A 209 -4.00 14.23 -24.48
CA SER A 209 -3.98 15.48 -25.26
C SER A 209 -4.23 15.32 -26.77
N GLY A 210 -4.54 14.11 -27.26
CA GLY A 210 -4.86 13.85 -28.66
C GLY A 210 -3.63 13.71 -29.57
N LYS A 211 -2.44 13.54 -29.00
CA LYS A 211 -1.17 13.32 -29.70
C LYS A 211 -0.84 11.83 -29.81
N ILE A 212 0.05 11.50 -30.74
CA ILE A 212 0.56 10.14 -30.91
C ILE A 212 1.65 9.88 -29.86
N PRO A 213 1.57 8.79 -29.07
CA PRO A 213 2.58 8.48 -28.06
C PRO A 213 3.94 8.20 -28.70
N LYS A 214 4.99 8.67 -28.04
CA LYS A 214 6.39 8.52 -28.50
C LYS A 214 7.14 7.33 -27.90
N PHE A 215 6.52 6.64 -26.93
CA PHE A 215 7.13 5.52 -26.21
C PHE A 215 6.16 4.34 -26.15
N GLY A 216 6.70 3.11 -26.12
CA GLY A 216 5.94 1.86 -26.02
C GLY A 216 5.15 1.48 -27.29
N ASP A 217 4.30 0.47 -27.17
CA ASP A 217 3.40 0.06 -28.26
C ASP A 217 2.26 1.08 -28.42
N LYS A 218 2.35 1.90 -29.47
CA LYS A 218 1.40 2.95 -29.78
C LYS A 218 -0.04 2.45 -29.85
N LYS A 219 -0.27 1.26 -30.43
CA LYS A 219 -1.63 0.72 -30.60
C LYS A 219 -2.24 0.38 -29.25
N SER A 220 -1.50 -0.31 -28.38
CA SER A 220 -1.97 -0.66 -27.04
C SER A 220 -2.16 0.57 -26.16
N ILE A 221 -1.22 1.52 -26.17
CA ILE A 221 -1.31 2.75 -25.37
C ILE A 221 -2.48 3.63 -25.82
N MET A 222 -2.69 3.80 -27.13
CA MET A 222 -3.86 4.53 -27.64
C MET A 222 -5.18 3.84 -27.30
N LYS A 223 -5.23 2.49 -27.37
CA LYS A 223 -6.41 1.71 -26.96
C LYS A 223 -6.73 1.94 -25.48
N ILE A 224 -5.73 1.84 -24.60
CA ILE A 224 -5.91 2.05 -23.16
C ILE A 224 -6.26 3.51 -22.85
N GLY A 225 -5.59 4.48 -23.49
CA GLY A 225 -5.92 5.91 -23.30
C GLY A 225 -7.36 6.24 -23.73
N ASN A 226 -7.90 5.57 -24.75
CA ASN A 226 -9.32 5.71 -25.11
C ASN A 226 -10.27 5.08 -24.09
N LEU A 227 -9.87 4.02 -23.38
CA LEU A 227 -10.64 3.46 -22.26
C LEU A 227 -10.63 4.43 -21.08
N ILE A 228 -9.46 4.96 -20.74
CA ILE A 228 -9.30 5.97 -19.69
C ILE A 228 -10.24 7.17 -19.94
N LYS A 229 -10.29 7.70 -21.17
CA LYS A 229 -11.19 8.82 -21.53
C LYS A 229 -12.68 8.50 -21.43
N LYS A 230 -13.06 7.22 -21.52
CA LYS A 230 -14.46 6.77 -21.49
C LYS A 230 -14.91 6.27 -20.12
N ALA A 231 -13.98 6.09 -19.18
CA ALA A 231 -14.28 5.57 -17.86
C ALA A 231 -15.24 6.50 -17.12
N GLU A 232 -16.28 5.93 -16.53
CA GLU A 232 -17.19 6.61 -15.62
C GLU A 232 -16.57 6.73 -14.23
N PHE A 233 -15.88 5.69 -13.77
CA PHE A 233 -15.19 5.64 -12.49
C PHE A 233 -13.92 4.78 -12.61
N GLY A 234 -12.82 5.45 -12.95
CA GLY A 234 -11.52 4.79 -13.03
C GLY A 234 -10.78 4.76 -11.70
N VAL A 235 -10.14 3.62 -11.40
CA VAL A 235 -9.24 3.46 -10.24
C VAL A 235 -7.86 3.02 -10.69
N LEU A 236 -6.84 3.75 -10.25
CA LEU A 236 -5.44 3.43 -10.48
C LEU A 236 -4.83 2.89 -9.17
N PHE A 237 -4.49 1.61 -9.18
CA PHE A 237 -3.78 0.94 -8.11
C PHE A 237 -2.27 1.00 -8.33
N THR A 238 -1.53 1.47 -7.34
CA THR A 238 -0.05 1.52 -7.39
C THR A 238 0.57 0.61 -6.35
N GLY A 239 1.78 0.12 -6.62
CA GLY A 239 2.54 -0.65 -5.65
C GLY A 239 4.04 -0.42 -5.76
N LEU A 240 4.80 -1.30 -5.13
CA LEU A 240 6.24 -1.17 -4.97
C LEU A 240 7.01 -1.05 -6.30
N GLY A 241 6.52 -1.69 -7.36
CA GLY A 241 7.19 -1.63 -8.67
C GLY A 241 7.25 -0.22 -9.24
N LEU A 242 6.15 0.55 -9.10
CA LEU A 242 6.13 1.97 -9.47
C LEU A 242 6.83 2.83 -8.42
N ASN A 243 6.59 2.53 -7.13
CA ASN A 243 7.19 3.27 -6.03
C ASN A 243 8.72 3.32 -6.08
N TYR A 244 9.37 2.24 -6.51
CA TYR A 244 10.84 2.17 -6.59
C TYR A 244 11.40 2.66 -7.93
N SER A 245 10.57 2.82 -8.96
CA SER A 245 11.02 3.26 -10.29
C SER A 245 10.82 4.75 -10.55
N ILE A 246 9.91 5.39 -9.82
CA ILE A 246 9.40 6.72 -10.17
C ILE A 246 10.21 7.88 -9.58
N ASN A 247 11.20 8.39 -10.30
CA ASN A 247 11.90 9.62 -9.87
C ASN A 247 11.09 10.92 -10.10
N HIS A 248 9.87 10.82 -10.61
CA HIS A 248 9.01 11.93 -11.04
C HIS A 248 7.58 11.76 -10.51
N ILE A 249 7.43 11.65 -9.19
CA ILE A 249 6.14 11.36 -8.56
C ILE A 249 5.08 12.43 -8.83
N ASP A 250 5.46 13.71 -8.93
CA ASP A 250 4.53 14.79 -9.24
C ASP A 250 3.99 14.68 -10.67
N ASP A 251 4.81 14.30 -11.65
CA ASP A 251 4.33 14.04 -13.01
C ASP A 251 3.30 12.92 -13.08
N PHE A 252 3.43 11.91 -12.22
CA PHE A 252 2.45 10.83 -12.08
C PHE A 252 1.19 11.30 -11.40
N ILE A 253 1.28 12.09 -10.34
CA ILE A 253 0.12 12.72 -9.71
C ILE A 253 -0.64 13.58 -10.72
N ASP A 254 0.07 14.35 -11.55
CA ASP A 254 -0.53 15.14 -12.62
C ASP A 254 -1.19 14.24 -13.66
N LEU A 255 -0.58 13.12 -14.05
CA LEU A 255 -1.23 12.15 -14.92
C LEU A 255 -2.52 11.61 -14.30
N VAL A 256 -2.50 11.23 -13.02
CA VAL A 256 -3.72 10.78 -12.31
C VAL A 256 -4.81 11.85 -12.37
N LYS A 257 -4.46 13.12 -12.13
CA LYS A 257 -5.40 14.25 -12.25
C LYS A 257 -5.94 14.40 -13.67
N ASP A 258 -5.08 14.32 -14.69
CA ASP A 258 -5.46 14.40 -16.11
C ASP A 258 -6.43 13.28 -16.53
N THR A 259 -6.31 12.09 -15.92
CA THR A 259 -7.24 10.98 -16.17
C THR A 259 -8.59 11.15 -15.46
N GLY A 260 -8.65 11.94 -14.39
CA GLY A 260 -9.81 12.00 -13.49
C GLY A 260 -9.99 10.76 -12.60
N PHE A 261 -9.06 9.79 -12.64
CA PHE A 261 -9.15 8.55 -11.87
C PHE A 261 -8.93 8.80 -10.38
N ARG A 262 -9.35 7.83 -9.56
CA ARG A 262 -9.01 7.76 -8.13
C ARG A 262 -7.73 6.94 -7.95
N LEU A 263 -6.83 7.44 -7.12
CA LEU A 263 -5.61 6.74 -6.78
C LEU A 263 -5.81 5.88 -5.55
N GLN A 264 -5.43 4.60 -5.64
CA GLN A 264 -5.48 3.67 -4.52
C GLN A 264 -4.13 2.98 -4.32
N PRO A 265 -3.24 3.52 -3.47
CA PRO A 265 -1.95 2.90 -3.22
C PRO A 265 -2.11 1.58 -2.45
N ILE A 266 -1.48 0.53 -2.96
CA ILE A 266 -1.38 -0.77 -2.30
C ILE A 266 -0.14 -0.73 -1.40
N ILE A 267 -0.36 -0.20 -0.20
CA ILE A 267 0.67 0.02 0.81
C ILE A 267 0.23 -0.58 2.15
N GLU A 268 1.20 -0.86 3.01
CA GLU A 268 0.99 -1.32 4.38
C GLU A 268 1.37 -0.17 5.35
N GLY A 269 0.87 -0.22 6.59
CA GLY A 269 1.34 0.68 7.65
C GLY A 269 0.76 2.10 7.69
N ILE A 270 -0.38 2.34 7.05
CA ILE A 270 -1.03 3.68 6.99
C ILE A 270 -1.42 4.21 8.38
N GLY A 271 -1.66 3.33 9.37
CA GLY A 271 -2.04 3.69 10.74
C GLY A 271 -1.07 4.69 11.37
N LEU A 272 0.20 4.31 11.47
CA LEU A 272 1.24 5.16 12.02
C LEU A 272 1.38 6.47 11.23
N ASN A 273 1.34 6.38 9.90
CA ASN A 273 1.41 7.56 9.04
C ASN A 273 0.31 8.57 9.36
N LYS A 274 -0.91 8.10 9.64
CA LYS A 274 -2.03 8.97 9.99
C LYS A 274 -1.83 9.62 11.35
N LEU A 275 -1.38 8.86 12.35
CA LEU A 275 -1.11 9.38 13.69
C LEU A 275 -0.02 10.47 13.66
N LEU A 276 1.08 10.21 12.95
CA LEU A 276 2.17 11.19 12.79
C LEU A 276 1.69 12.43 12.02
N PHE A 277 0.91 12.25 10.95
CA PHE A 277 0.39 13.36 10.15
C PHE A 277 -0.55 14.25 10.95
N ASP A 278 -1.43 13.68 11.76
CA ASP A 278 -2.36 14.46 12.60
C ASP A 278 -1.64 15.29 13.65
N GLU A 279 -0.51 14.82 14.15
CA GLU A 279 0.28 15.52 15.16
C GLU A 279 1.23 16.55 14.56
N THR A 280 1.91 16.20 13.47
CA THR A 280 3.07 16.95 12.96
C THR A 280 2.87 17.53 11.57
N GLY A 281 1.83 17.11 10.86
CA GLY A 281 1.63 17.41 9.45
C GLY A 281 2.51 16.59 8.50
N HIS A 282 3.29 15.62 9.01
CA HIS A 282 4.18 14.76 8.23
C HIS A 282 3.94 13.28 8.55
N VAL A 283 4.13 12.41 7.56
CA VAL A 283 3.77 10.99 7.70
C VAL A 283 4.89 10.10 8.24
N ASN A 284 6.15 10.52 8.20
CA ASN A 284 7.33 9.70 8.55
C ASN A 284 8.58 10.57 8.81
N LYS A 285 9.71 9.95 9.20
CA LYS A 285 10.99 10.64 9.51
C LYS A 285 10.85 11.80 10.51
N ILE A 286 10.16 11.55 11.63
CA ILE A 286 9.93 12.58 12.66
C ILE A 286 11.05 12.54 13.71
N ASN A 287 11.80 13.62 13.86
CA ASN A 287 12.85 13.75 14.87
C ASN A 287 12.37 14.64 16.03
N TYR A 288 12.06 14.02 17.16
CA TYR A 288 11.58 14.73 18.35
C TYR A 288 12.67 15.46 19.14
N LYS A 289 13.96 15.15 18.92
CA LYS A 289 15.09 15.84 19.56
C LYS A 289 15.27 17.24 19.03
N ASP A 290 15.33 17.37 17.71
CA ASP A 290 15.57 18.64 17.02
C ASP A 290 14.27 19.30 16.54
N LYS A 291 13.12 18.64 16.77
CA LYS A 291 11.79 19.04 16.26
C LYS A 291 11.79 19.26 14.75
N SER A 292 12.59 18.46 14.04
CA SER A 292 12.62 18.42 12.59
C SER A 292 11.74 17.28 12.10
N TYR A 293 11.06 17.53 10.98
CA TYR A 293 10.06 16.64 10.43
C TYR A 293 10.32 16.50 8.94
N GLY A 294 10.14 15.29 8.39
CA GLY A 294 10.08 15.05 6.95
C GLY A 294 11.18 15.74 6.14
N ILE A 295 12.45 15.37 6.32
CA ILE A 295 13.54 15.90 5.48
C ILE A 295 13.27 15.49 4.03
N GLU A 296 13.21 16.50 3.16
CA GLU A 296 12.89 16.44 1.74
C GLU A 296 13.74 15.39 1.01
N ASN A 297 13.06 14.45 0.36
CA ASN A 297 13.66 13.67 -0.72
C ASN A 297 13.85 14.63 -1.92
N ASN A 298 14.89 15.47 -1.88
CA ASN A 298 15.39 16.20 -3.04
C ASN A 298 15.88 15.22 -4.11
#